data_AF-A0AAU6ADF9-F1
#
_entry.id   AF-A0AAU6ADF9-F1
#
_cell.length_a   1.000
_cell.length_b   1.000
_cell.length_c   1.000
_cell.angle_alpha   90.00
_cell.angle_beta   90.00
_cell.angle_gamma   90.00
#
_symmetry.space_group_name_H-M   'P 1'
#
loop_
_entity.id
_entity.type
_entity.pdbx_description
1 polymer ?
#
loop_
_entity_poly.entity_id
_entity_poly.type
_entity_poly.pdbx_seq_one_letter_code
_entity_poly.pdbx_strand_id
1 'polypeptide(L)' 'MARQFHVSCSIAGVWRLLHRHGWSCQSPSRRALERDEHAVELWKKDVWPQVEAPRRRSGPGSSSRTKPDSR' A
#
# COMPACT_ATOMS: atom_id res chain seq x y z
N MET A 1 -9.61 -11.54 30.46
CA MET A 1 -8.67 -12.33 29.61
C MET A 1 -8.98 -12.03 28.15
N ALA A 2 -8.04 -11.47 27.40
CA ALA A 2 -8.24 -11.20 25.97
C ALA A 2 -7.92 -12.46 25.16
N ARG A 3 -8.85 -12.91 24.31
CA ARG A 3 -8.60 -13.98 23.34
C ARG A 3 -7.72 -13.43 22.21
N GLN A 4 -6.52 -13.98 22.06
CA GLN A 4 -5.67 -13.66 20.92
C GLN A 4 -6.11 -14.53 19.75
N PHE A 5 -6.69 -13.92 18.71
CA PHE A 5 -7.05 -14.63 17.49
C PHE A 5 -5.79 -14.72 16.61
N HIS A 6 -5.38 -15.95 16.26
CA HIS A 6 -4.28 -16.21 15.33
C HIS A 6 -4.72 -15.92 13.89
N VAL A 7 -4.99 -14.66 13.56
CA VAL A 7 -5.32 -14.23 12.21
C VAL A 7 -4.10 -13.57 11.58
N SER A 8 -3.50 -14.24 10.60
CA SER A 8 -2.48 -13.65 9.74
C SER A 8 -3.17 -12.81 8.67
N CYS A 9 -3.11 -11.50 8.78
CA CYS A 9 -3.61 -10.60 7.74
C CYS A 9 -2.46 -10.16 6.83
N SER A 10 -2.59 -10.38 5.53
CA SER A 10 -1.64 -9.82 4.57
C SER A 10 -1.81 -8.30 4.48
N ILE A 11 -0.75 -7.58 4.16
CA ILE A 11 -0.80 -6.11 4.00
C ILE A 11 -1.89 -5.69 3.01
N ALA A 12 -2.05 -6.43 1.91
CA ALA A 12 -3.11 -6.20 0.93
C ALA A 12 -4.52 -6.47 1.49
N GLY A 13 -4.66 -7.43 2.41
CA GLY A 13 -5.92 -7.72 3.11
C GLY A 13 -6.31 -6.61 4.08
N VAL A 14 -5.35 -6.14 4.90
CA VAL A 14 -5.54 -5.00 5.80
C VAL A 14 -5.95 -3.76 5.02
N TRP A 15 -5.26 -3.44 3.92
CA TRP A 15 -5.55 -2.26 3.11
C TRP A 15 -6.96 -2.31 2.48
N ARG A 16 -7.38 -3.46 1.96
CA ARG A 16 -8.76 -3.66 1.47
C ARG A 16 -9.81 -3.43 2.56
N LEU A 17 -9.52 -3.88 3.78
CA LEU A 17 -10.41 -3.73 4.93
C LEU A 17 -10.55 -2.25 5.31
N LEU A 18 -9.43 -1.53 5.42
CA LEU A 18 -9.41 -0.09 5.67
C LEU A 18 -10.20 0.68 4.61
N HIS A 19 -9.95 0.38 3.32
CA HIS A 19 -10.64 1.06 2.23
C HIS A 19 -12.17 0.84 2.26
N ARG A 20 -12.63 -0.39 2.55
CA ARG A 20 -14.06 -0.71 2.76
C ARG A 20 -14.69 0.16 3.86
N HIS A 21 -13.91 0.55 4.87
CA HIS A 21 -14.37 1.40 5.97
C HIS A 21 -14.17 2.90 5.70
N GLY A 22 -13.94 3.29 4.45
CA GLY A 22 -13.81 4.69 4.04
C GLY A 22 -12.44 5.31 4.32
N TRP A 23 -11.45 4.51 4.71
CA TRP A 23 -10.10 5.01 4.89
C TRP A 23 -9.42 5.19 3.53
N SER A 24 -8.77 6.34 3.36
CA SER A 24 -7.90 6.65 2.24
C SER A 24 -6.48 6.95 2.72
N CYS A 25 -5.50 6.84 1.81
CA CYS A 25 -4.14 7.29 2.09
C CYS A 25 -4.17 8.80 2.36
N GLN A 26 -3.87 9.21 3.59
CA GLN A 26 -3.93 10.61 3.99
C GLN A 26 -2.68 11.35 3.51
N SER A 27 -2.88 12.44 2.77
CA SER A 27 -1.81 13.39 2.50
C SER A 27 -1.69 14.35 3.69
N PRO A 28 -0.47 14.72 4.13
CA PRO A 28 -0.30 15.78 5.12
C PRO A 28 -1.08 17.04 4.70
N SER A 29 -1.92 17.54 5.61
CA SER A 29 -2.78 18.70 5.31
C SER A 29 -1.99 20.00 5.10
N ARG A 30 -0.74 20.05 5.57
CA ARG A 30 0.14 21.20 5.45
C ARG A 30 1.43 20.82 4.72
N ARG A 31 1.88 21.74 3.87
CA ARG A 31 3.20 21.67 3.23
C ARG A 31 4.24 22.24 4.20
N ALA A 32 5.45 21.68 4.17
CA ALA A 32 6.58 22.23 4.90
C ALA A 32 6.91 23.64 4.37
N LEU A 33 7.25 24.58 5.25
CA LEU A 33 7.57 25.96 4.89
C LEU A 33 8.81 26.06 3.98
N GLU A 34 9.75 25.13 4.16
CA GLU A 34 11.01 25.04 3.42
C GLU A 34 10.86 24.35 2.06
N ARG A 35 9.66 23.90 1.70
CA ARG A 35 9.44 23.08 0.49
C ARG A 35 9.60 23.93 -0.78
N ASP A 36 10.66 23.65 -1.53
CA ASP A 36 10.86 24.14 -2.89
C ASP A 36 10.28 23.14 -3.91
N GLU A 37 9.20 23.52 -4.60
CA GLU A 37 8.57 22.65 -5.59
C GLU A 37 9.45 22.41 -6.82
N HIS A 38 10.31 23.36 -7.21
CA HIS A 38 11.24 23.17 -8.31
C HIS A 38 12.31 22.14 -7.95
N ALA A 39 12.86 22.22 -6.73
CA ALA A 39 13.79 21.21 -6.23
C ALA A 39 13.12 19.83 -6.12
N VAL A 40 11.85 19.76 -5.71
CA VAL A 40 11.08 18.51 -5.66
C VAL A 40 10.89 17.91 -7.05
N GLU A 41 10.52 18.70 -8.06
CA GLU A 41 10.32 18.19 -9.42
C GLU A 41 11.64 17.72 -10.06
N LEU A 42 12.74 18.46 -9.85
CA LEU A 42 14.07 18.01 -10.27
C LEU A 42 14.47 16.70 -9.59
N TRP A 43 14.27 16.60 -8.28
CA TRP A 43 14.60 15.38 -7.53
C TRP A 43 13.79 14.16 -8.01
N LYS A 44 12.49 14.34 -8.27
CA LYS A 44 11.63 13.28 -8.83
C LYS A 44 12.10 12.82 -10.21
N LYS A 45 12.61 13.74 -11.03
CA LYS A 45 13.09 13.42 -12.38
C LYS A 45 14.44 12.71 -12.32
N ASP A 46 15.37 13.22 -11.53
CA ASP A 46 16.78 12.85 -11.66
C ASP A 46 17.23 11.82 -10.61
N VAL A 47 16.71 11.90 -9.39
CA VAL A 47 17.17 11.07 -8.26
C VAL A 47 16.24 9.90 -8.01
N TRP A 48 14.92 10.11 -8.08
CA TRP A 48 13.94 9.07 -7.79
C TRP A 48 14.15 7.78 -8.60
N PRO A 49 14.42 7.80 -9.92
CA PRO A 49 14.66 6.58 -10.68
C PRO A 49 15.86 5.76 -10.22
N GLN A 50 16.83 6.38 -9.54
CA GLN A 50 18.03 5.73 -9.03
C GLN A 50 17.81 5.10 -7.65
N VAL A 51 16.91 5.69 -6.85
CA VAL A 51 16.58 5.22 -5.50
C VAL A 51 15.43 4.22 -5.51
N GLU A 52 14.52 4.32 -6.48
CA GLU A 52 13.40 3.39 -6.61
C GLU A 52 13.94 1.98 -6.87
N ALA A 53 13.76 1.09 -5.90
CA ALA A 53 14.10 -0.32 -6.07
C ALA A 53 13.40 -0.86 -7.33
N PRO A 54 14.06 -1.72 -8.13
CA PRO A 54 13.43 -2.31 -9.30
C PRO A 54 12.09 -2.92 -8.88
N ARG A 55 10.99 -2.38 -9.43
CA ARG A 55 9.66 -2.91 -9.14
C ARG A 55 9.70 -4.40 -9.45
N ARG A 56 9.54 -5.25 -8.44
CA ARG A 56 9.31 -6.68 -8.69
C ARG A 56 8.13 -6.73 -9.64
N ARG A 57 8.34 -7.28 -10.83
CA ARG A 57 7.25 -7.58 -11.76
C ARG A 57 6.23 -8.36 -10.92
N SER A 58 5.02 -7.84 -10.78
CA SER A 58 3.97 -8.51 -10.01
C SER A 58 3.83 -9.92 -10.57
N GLY A 59 4.39 -10.90 -9.85
CA GLY A 59 4.19 -12.30 -10.17
C GLY A 59 2.73 -12.65 -9.88
N PRO A 60 2.15 -13.65 -10.56
CA PRO A 60 0.82 -14.12 -10.23
C PRO A 60 0.74 -14.43 -8.73
N GLY A 61 -0.15 -13.75 -8.01
CA GLY A 61 -0.51 -14.16 -6.66
C GLY A 61 -1.23 -15.50 -6.73
N SER A 62 -0.87 -16.45 -5.86
CA SER A 62 -1.60 -17.72 -5.78
C SER A 62 -3.01 -17.44 -5.26
N SER A 63 -4.02 -17.73 -6.09
CA SER A 63 -5.43 -17.66 -5.73
C SER A 63 -6.04 -19.04 -5.96
N SER A 64 -6.24 -19.79 -4.88
CA SER A 64 -6.98 -21.06 -4.96
C SER A 64 -8.47 -20.76 -5.09
N ARG A 65 -9.13 -21.34 -6.09
CA ARG A 65 -10.60 -21.29 -6.21
C ARG A 65 -11.21 -22.03 -5.02
N THR A 66 -11.93 -21.31 -4.17
CA THR A 66 -12.82 -21.93 -3.19
C THR A 66 -13.94 -22.62 -3.97
N LYS A 67 -14.13 -23.93 -3.77
CA LYS A 67 -15.25 -24.66 -4.37
C LYS A 67 -16.53 -24.16 -3.69
N PRO A 68 -17.58 -23.77 -4.43
CA PRO A 68 -18.89 -23.60 -3.83
C PRO A 68 -19.35 -24.95 -3.29
N ASP A 69 -19.86 -24.94 -2.06
CA ASP A 69 -20.48 -26.10 -1.44
C ASP A 69 -21.68 -26.53 -2.29
N SER A 70 -21.67 -27.77 -2.76
CA SER A 70 -22.79 -28.35 -3.51
C SER A 70 -23.83 -28.83 -2.50
N ARG A 71 -25.03 -28.22 -2.56
CA ARG A 71 -26.22 -28.62 -1.79
C ARG A 71 -26.80 -29.94 -2.26
#